data_AF-A0A6N3T9X3-F1
#
_entry.id   AF-A0A6N3T9X3-F1
#
_cell.length_a   1.000
_cell.length_b   1.000
_cell.length_c   1.000
_cell.angle_alpha   90.00
_cell.angle_beta   90.00
_cell.angle_gamma   90.00
#
_symmetry.space_group_name_H-M   'P 1'
#
loop_
_entity.id
_entity.type
_entity.pdbx_description
1 polymer ?
#
loop_
_entity_poly.entity_id
_entity_poly.type
_entity_poly.pdbx_seq_one_letter_code
_entity_poly.pdbx_strand_id
1 'polypeptide(L)'
;MKLQFGLLWIEDSYSEQEENEIRAGAATAGFELEIKNSKDGSDLDSLAEYHRKFHAFDLVLLDLKLAGGVKGDKLAQKVRDLFRSTPILFYSGSDTEFALRKRMAREGIEGVFSSRRENFTTRASELIQDYAHTLNRLSGMRGLAMEIVAEVDIICQSVISKMAVGKLEDKTISSLNKAVCDQASSTLKIFPSLEGLQRRLDHPATDSMKTFDTFRELIKEHLRSLSPGDNKDRLSALVIKTRSYRKDVIEVRNVLGHALEERNDSGWLILDRHGTTYMTVADFPRFRSSFLEHLRAMREISGILI
;
A
#
# COMPACT_ATOMS: atom_id res chain seq x y z
N MET A 1 -5.01 -4.98 5.35
CA MET A 1 -5.26 -5.23 3.91
C MET A 1 -4.13 -4.53 3.17
N LYS A 2 -3.29 -5.28 2.47
CA LYS A 2 -1.98 -4.79 2.02
C LYS A 2 -2.13 -3.74 0.91
N LEU A 3 -1.51 -2.56 1.06
CA LEU A 3 -1.32 -1.60 -0.05
C LEU A 3 -0.28 -2.11 -1.05
N GLN A 4 0.60 -3.00 -0.60
CA GLN A 4 1.59 -3.64 -1.45
C GLN A 4 0.97 -4.83 -2.15
N PHE A 5 1.25 -4.98 -3.44
CA PHE A 5 0.89 -6.14 -4.23
C PHE A 5 2.18 -6.86 -4.61
N GLY A 6 2.36 -8.07 -4.10
CA GLY A 6 3.56 -8.87 -4.34
C GLY A 6 3.48 -9.60 -5.68
N LEU A 7 4.46 -9.40 -6.54
CA LEU A 7 4.57 -10.06 -7.84
C LEU A 7 5.85 -10.91 -7.89
N LEU A 8 5.69 -12.22 -8.01
CA LEU A 8 6.81 -13.09 -8.37
C LEU A 8 6.89 -13.18 -9.90
N TRP A 9 8.00 -12.80 -10.48
CA TRP A 9 8.19 -12.81 -11.93
C TRP A 9 9.36 -13.72 -12.33
N ILE A 10 9.05 -14.86 -12.92
CA ILE A 10 10.02 -15.86 -13.35
C ILE A 10 10.31 -15.65 -14.85
N GLU A 11 11.43 -15.01 -15.14
CA GLU A 11 11.79 -14.50 -16.47
C GLU A 11 13.29 -14.21 -16.53
N ASP A 12 13.95 -14.67 -17.60
CA ASP A 12 15.38 -14.48 -17.85
C ASP A 12 15.67 -13.19 -18.65
N SER A 13 14.71 -12.76 -19.48
CA SER A 13 14.77 -11.55 -20.30
C SER A 13 13.90 -10.44 -19.71
N TYR A 14 14.22 -10.02 -18.49
CA TYR A 14 13.52 -8.96 -17.77
C TYR A 14 13.60 -7.61 -18.50
N SER A 15 12.46 -6.95 -18.67
CA SER A 15 12.37 -5.63 -19.30
C SER A 15 11.85 -4.58 -18.33
N GLU A 16 12.61 -3.49 -18.15
CA GLU A 16 12.17 -2.33 -17.36
C GLU A 16 10.91 -1.68 -17.93
N GLN A 17 10.72 -1.74 -19.26
CA GLN A 17 9.51 -1.22 -19.89
C GLN A 17 8.28 -2.04 -19.47
N GLU A 18 8.36 -3.37 -19.56
CA GLU A 18 7.28 -4.27 -19.17
C GLU A 18 7.00 -4.15 -17.66
N GLU A 19 8.04 -4.01 -16.83
CA GLU A 19 7.89 -3.69 -15.41
C GLU A 19 7.09 -2.40 -15.18
N ASN A 20 7.45 -1.31 -15.87
CA ASN A 20 6.79 -0.01 -15.71
C ASN A 20 5.33 -0.06 -16.13
N GLU A 21 4.99 -0.82 -17.18
CA GLU A 21 3.61 -1.05 -17.61
C GLU A 21 2.79 -1.76 -16.53
N ILE A 22 3.32 -2.85 -15.95
CA ILE A 22 2.63 -3.60 -14.88
C ILE A 22 2.52 -2.72 -13.62
N ARG A 23 3.57 -1.95 -13.30
CA ARG A 23 3.57 -1.01 -12.17
C ARG A 23 2.53 0.09 -12.33
N ALA A 24 2.34 0.61 -13.55
CA ALA A 24 1.29 1.57 -13.86
C ALA A 24 -0.12 0.95 -13.73
N GLY A 25 -0.30 -0.29 -14.18
CA GLY A 25 -1.52 -1.06 -13.96
C GLY A 25 -1.85 -1.25 -12.48
N ALA A 26 -0.86 -1.67 -11.69
CA ALA A 26 -1.00 -1.82 -10.24
C ALA A 26 -1.35 -0.49 -9.54
N ALA A 27 -0.68 0.60 -9.93
CA ALA A 27 -0.96 1.93 -9.39
C ALA A 27 -2.38 2.42 -9.72
N THR A 28 -2.88 2.10 -10.93
CA THR A 28 -4.27 2.36 -11.34
C THR A 28 -5.28 1.58 -10.48
N ALA A 29 -4.93 0.34 -10.11
CA ALA A 29 -5.70 -0.44 -9.16
C ALA A 29 -5.58 0.05 -7.70
N GLY A 30 -4.63 0.95 -7.41
CA GLY A 30 -4.40 1.50 -6.07
C GLY A 30 -3.41 0.69 -5.23
N PHE A 31 -2.50 -0.05 -5.86
CA PHE A 31 -1.45 -0.82 -5.19
C PHE A 31 -0.04 -0.31 -5.47
N GLU A 32 0.85 -0.57 -4.50
CA GLU A 32 2.30 -0.47 -4.66
C GLU A 32 2.87 -1.83 -5.06
N LEU A 33 3.40 -1.92 -6.28
CA LEU A 33 3.91 -3.19 -6.80
C LEU A 33 5.30 -3.52 -6.21
N GLU A 34 5.41 -4.67 -5.57
CA GLU A 34 6.67 -5.27 -5.11
C GLU A 34 7.04 -6.43 -6.02
N ILE A 35 8.03 -6.24 -6.89
CA ILE A 35 8.45 -7.28 -7.84
C ILE A 35 9.65 -8.04 -7.28
N LYS A 36 9.54 -9.37 -7.25
CA LYS A 36 10.66 -10.28 -7.07
C LYS A 36 10.89 -11.01 -8.38
N ASN A 37 11.98 -10.71 -9.08
CA ASN A 37 12.37 -11.45 -10.28
C ASN A 37 13.20 -12.70 -9.91
N SER A 38 12.89 -13.82 -10.55
CA SER A 38 13.68 -15.05 -10.56
C SER A 38 14.05 -15.35 -12.02
N LYS A 39 15.34 -15.48 -12.32
CA LYS A 39 15.79 -15.60 -13.73
C LYS A 39 15.43 -16.93 -14.37
N ASP A 40 15.56 -18.02 -13.62
CA ASP A 40 15.46 -19.38 -14.14
C ASP A 40 14.62 -20.31 -13.25
N GLY A 41 14.08 -19.79 -12.14
CA GLY A 41 13.36 -20.58 -11.14
C GLY A 41 14.25 -21.45 -10.25
N SER A 42 15.57 -21.26 -10.25
CA SER A 42 16.50 -22.01 -9.37
C SER A 42 16.26 -21.76 -7.89
N ASP A 43 15.71 -20.60 -7.53
CA ASP A 43 15.41 -20.16 -6.16
C ASP A 43 13.96 -20.44 -5.72
N LEU A 44 13.17 -21.15 -6.54
CA LEU A 44 11.74 -21.37 -6.29
C LEU A 44 11.41 -21.97 -4.93
N ASP A 45 12.21 -22.90 -4.42
CA ASP A 45 11.92 -23.54 -3.13
C ASP A 45 12.05 -22.54 -1.97
N SER A 46 13.04 -21.64 -2.05
CA SER A 46 13.24 -20.56 -1.07
C SER A 46 12.14 -19.50 -1.17
N LEU A 47 11.73 -19.15 -2.39
CA LEU A 47 10.63 -18.21 -2.65
C LEU A 47 9.29 -18.77 -2.18
N ALA A 48 9.06 -20.07 -2.38
CA ALA A 48 7.87 -20.75 -1.90
C ALA A 48 7.85 -20.82 -0.37
N GLU A 49 9.00 -21.01 0.29
CA GLU A 49 9.09 -20.94 1.74
C GLU A 49 8.81 -19.53 2.26
N TYR A 50 9.39 -18.50 1.64
CA TYR A 50 9.09 -17.10 1.94
C TYR A 50 7.60 -16.79 1.77
N HIS A 51 7.01 -17.26 0.66
CA HIS A 51 5.58 -17.11 0.41
C HIS A 51 4.71 -17.82 1.45
N ARG A 52 5.05 -19.06 1.88
CA ARG A 52 4.31 -19.76 2.94
C ARG A 52 4.37 -19.04 4.28
N LYS A 53 5.48 -18.37 4.59
CA LYS A 53 5.68 -17.64 5.85
C LYS A 53 4.96 -16.29 5.87
N PHE A 54 4.99 -15.56 4.76
CA PHE A 54 4.61 -14.15 4.74
C PHE A 54 3.49 -13.82 3.75
N HIS A 55 2.96 -14.80 3.01
CA HIS A 55 2.02 -14.59 1.91
C HIS A 55 2.52 -13.52 0.93
N ALA A 56 3.80 -13.58 0.58
CA ALA A 56 4.51 -12.48 -0.05
C ALA A 56 4.13 -12.19 -1.52
N PHE A 57 3.34 -13.05 -2.16
CA PHE A 57 3.05 -12.95 -3.60
C PHE A 57 1.55 -13.11 -3.83
N ASP A 58 0.94 -12.10 -4.42
CA ASP A 58 -0.47 -12.05 -4.81
C ASP A 58 -0.68 -12.55 -6.26
N LEU A 59 0.37 -12.49 -7.10
CA LEU A 59 0.38 -13.01 -8.46
C LEU A 59 1.77 -13.58 -8.82
N VAL A 60 1.79 -14.66 -9.59
CA VAL A 60 3.00 -15.20 -10.20
C VAL A 60 2.94 -15.05 -11.72
N LEU A 61 3.99 -14.50 -12.32
CA LEU A 61 4.22 -14.48 -13.76
C LEU A 61 5.32 -15.48 -14.10
N LEU A 62 5.12 -16.27 -15.15
CA LEU A 62 6.15 -17.20 -15.64
C LEU A 62 6.21 -17.17 -17.17
N ASP A 63 7.39 -16.83 -17.70
CA ASP A 63 7.72 -17.10 -19.09
C ASP A 63 7.95 -18.61 -19.27
N LEU A 64 7.23 -19.22 -20.21
CA LEU A 64 7.41 -20.63 -20.55
C LEU A 64 8.63 -20.89 -21.46
N LYS A 65 9.37 -19.85 -21.85
CA LYS A 65 10.52 -19.90 -22.76
C LYS A 65 11.83 -19.37 -22.16
N LEU A 66 12.12 -19.73 -20.91
CA LEU A 66 13.38 -19.37 -20.24
C LEU A 66 14.61 -19.93 -20.98
N ALA A 67 15.65 -19.11 -21.18
CA ALA A 67 16.93 -19.55 -21.70
C ALA A 67 17.64 -20.47 -20.70
N GLY A 68 17.84 -21.74 -21.08
CA GLY A 68 18.51 -22.73 -20.23
C GLY A 68 17.97 -24.16 -20.34
N GLY A 69 16.87 -24.37 -21.07
CA GLY A 69 16.41 -25.72 -21.41
C GLY A 69 15.71 -26.49 -20.28
N VAL A 70 15.41 -25.84 -19.15
CA VAL A 70 14.41 -26.36 -18.21
C VAL A 70 13.08 -26.33 -18.96
N LYS A 71 12.62 -27.49 -19.41
CA LYS A 71 11.36 -27.64 -20.15
C LYS A 71 10.26 -26.89 -19.38
N GLY A 72 9.78 -25.78 -19.94
CA GLY A 72 8.83 -24.88 -19.28
C GLY A 72 7.61 -25.59 -18.68
N ASP A 73 7.24 -26.77 -19.18
CA ASP A 73 6.20 -27.64 -18.61
C ASP A 73 6.51 -28.14 -17.19
N LYS A 74 7.72 -28.65 -16.97
CA LYS A 74 8.13 -29.15 -15.65
C LYS A 74 8.24 -28.01 -14.65
N LEU A 75 8.68 -26.85 -15.12
CA LEU A 75 8.75 -25.65 -14.29
C LEU A 75 7.34 -25.15 -13.96
N ALA A 76 6.44 -25.07 -14.95
CA ALA A 76 5.06 -24.66 -14.74
C ALA A 76 4.34 -25.56 -13.73
N GLN A 77 4.53 -26.88 -13.82
CA GLN A 77 4.01 -27.82 -12.82
C GLN A 77 4.61 -27.54 -11.43
N LYS A 78 5.94 -27.41 -11.32
CA LYS A 78 6.61 -27.11 -10.05
C LYS A 78 6.10 -25.81 -9.43
N VAL A 79 5.95 -24.75 -10.22
CA VAL A 79 5.44 -23.45 -9.75
C VAL A 79 3.99 -23.60 -9.27
N ARG A 80 3.11 -24.28 -10.03
CA ARG A 80 1.73 -24.53 -9.61
C ARG A 80 1.66 -25.30 -8.29
N ASP A 81 2.50 -26.32 -8.11
CA ASP A 81 2.52 -27.17 -6.91
C ASP A 81 3.01 -26.43 -5.67
N LEU A 82 3.94 -25.48 -5.85
CA LEU A 82 4.49 -24.65 -4.77
C LEU A 82 3.57 -23.47 -4.40
N PHE A 83 2.84 -22.91 -5.37
CA PHE A 83 2.01 -21.71 -5.21
C PHE A 83 0.51 -22.01 -5.40
N ARG A 84 0.01 -23.10 -4.82
CA ARG A 84 -1.34 -23.68 -5.09
C ARG A 84 -2.53 -22.76 -4.86
N SER A 85 -2.43 -21.74 -4.03
CA SER A 85 -3.52 -20.80 -3.79
C SER A 85 -3.32 -19.45 -4.47
N THR A 86 -2.19 -19.27 -5.17
CA THR A 86 -1.85 -18.02 -5.84
C THR A 86 -2.31 -18.09 -7.30
N PRO A 87 -2.93 -17.02 -7.82
CA PRO A 87 -3.11 -16.81 -9.25
C PRO A 87 -1.77 -16.89 -9.99
N ILE A 88 -1.75 -17.58 -11.13
CA ILE A 88 -0.55 -17.67 -11.98
C ILE A 88 -0.92 -17.31 -13.40
N LEU A 89 -0.15 -16.40 -14.01
CA LEU A 89 -0.22 -16.05 -15.42
C LEU A 89 1.00 -16.62 -16.15
N PHE A 90 0.74 -17.58 -17.03
CA PHE A 90 1.73 -18.08 -17.97
C PHE A 90 1.71 -17.27 -19.25
N TYR A 91 2.89 -16.94 -19.76
CA TYR A 91 3.00 -16.32 -21.07
C TYR A 91 4.12 -16.91 -21.90
N SER A 92 4.02 -16.71 -23.21
CA SER A 92 5.01 -17.19 -24.18
C SER A 92 5.04 -16.27 -25.40
N GLY A 93 6.22 -16.09 -25.97
CA GLY A 93 6.41 -15.37 -27.24
C GLY A 93 6.20 -16.22 -28.49
N SER A 94 6.13 -17.55 -28.39
CA SER A 94 6.02 -18.46 -29.55
C SER A 94 4.66 -19.13 -29.69
N ASP A 95 3.98 -19.36 -28.57
CA ASP A 95 2.72 -20.10 -28.57
C ASP A 95 1.51 -19.15 -28.62
N THR A 96 0.48 -19.54 -29.36
CA THR A 96 -0.82 -18.87 -29.26
C THR A 96 -1.47 -19.17 -27.91
N GLU A 97 -2.37 -18.31 -27.41
CA GLU A 97 -3.07 -18.59 -26.15
C GLU A 97 -3.82 -19.92 -26.17
N PHE A 98 -4.42 -20.28 -27.31
CA PHE A 98 -5.11 -21.57 -27.47
C PHE A 98 -4.13 -22.75 -27.33
N ALA A 99 -2.95 -22.65 -27.93
CA ALA A 99 -1.91 -23.66 -27.79
C ALA A 99 -1.40 -23.76 -26.35
N LEU A 100 -1.21 -22.63 -25.67
CA LEU A 100 -0.84 -22.59 -24.25
C LEU A 100 -1.88 -23.27 -23.37
N ARG A 101 -3.16 -22.95 -23.53
CA ARG A 101 -4.25 -23.58 -22.75
C ARG A 101 -4.31 -25.09 -23.00
N LYS A 102 -4.17 -25.53 -24.25
CA LYS A 102 -4.13 -26.96 -24.59
C LYS A 102 -2.94 -27.68 -23.96
N ARG A 103 -1.78 -27.00 -23.92
CA ARG A 103 -0.57 -27.50 -23.27
C ARG A 103 -0.78 -27.65 -21.76
N MET A 104 -1.31 -26.63 -21.08
CA MET A 104 -1.61 -26.68 -19.64
C MET A 104 -2.60 -27.80 -19.30
N ALA A 105 -3.67 -27.95 -20.09
CA ALA A 105 -4.64 -29.01 -19.91
C ALA A 105 -4.03 -30.41 -20.07
N ARG A 106 -3.11 -30.59 -21.04
CA ARG A 106 -2.42 -31.87 -21.25
C ARG A 106 -1.51 -32.24 -20.08
N GLU A 107 -0.84 -31.26 -19.49
CA GLU A 107 0.03 -31.46 -18.32
C GLU A 107 -0.76 -31.52 -16.99
N GLY A 108 -2.09 -31.32 -17.01
CA GLY A 108 -2.93 -31.35 -15.80
C GLY A 108 -2.78 -30.11 -14.91
N ILE A 109 -2.31 -28.99 -15.48
CA ILE A 109 -2.12 -27.73 -14.76
C ILE A 109 -3.43 -26.93 -14.80
N GLU A 110 -4.08 -26.81 -13.65
CA GLU A 110 -5.38 -26.16 -13.50
C GLU A 110 -5.28 -24.78 -12.81
N GLY A 111 -6.31 -23.95 -12.98
CA GLY A 111 -6.43 -22.67 -12.27
C GLY A 111 -5.38 -21.63 -12.66
N VAL A 112 -4.93 -21.65 -13.91
CA VAL A 112 -3.92 -20.72 -14.45
C VAL A 112 -4.49 -19.86 -15.57
N PHE A 113 -3.94 -18.65 -15.70
CA PHE A 113 -4.18 -17.78 -16.83
C PHE A 113 -3.11 -17.99 -17.88
N SER A 114 -3.43 -17.70 -19.15
CA SER A 114 -2.49 -17.79 -20.26
C SER A 114 -2.59 -16.55 -21.13
N SER A 115 -1.44 -16.02 -21.56
CA SER A 115 -1.37 -14.88 -22.47
C SER A 115 -0.21 -15.02 -23.46
N ARG A 116 -0.25 -14.28 -24.56
CA ARG A 116 0.93 -14.08 -25.41
C ARG A 116 1.85 -13.04 -24.78
N ARG A 117 3.15 -13.11 -25.07
CA ARG A 117 4.12 -12.09 -24.61
C ARG A 117 3.77 -10.68 -25.07
N GLU A 118 3.07 -10.52 -26.19
CA GLU A 118 2.65 -9.18 -26.66
C GLU A 118 1.61 -8.52 -25.73
N ASN A 119 0.85 -9.31 -24.96
CA ASN A 119 -0.31 -8.84 -24.19
C ASN A 119 -0.20 -9.13 -22.68
N PHE A 120 0.88 -9.75 -22.21
CA PHE A 120 0.94 -10.24 -20.83
C PHE A 120 0.95 -9.11 -19.80
N THR A 121 1.52 -7.94 -20.11
CA THR A 121 1.52 -6.78 -19.19
C THR A 121 0.10 -6.24 -19.00
N THR A 122 -0.68 -6.15 -20.08
CA THR A 122 -2.12 -5.83 -20.01
C THR A 122 -2.88 -6.88 -19.21
N ARG A 123 -2.65 -8.17 -19.50
CA ARG A 123 -3.33 -9.26 -18.80
C ARG A 123 -2.97 -9.31 -17.30
N ALA A 124 -1.71 -9.04 -16.95
CA ALA A 124 -1.29 -8.93 -15.56
C ALA A 124 -2.02 -7.76 -14.86
N SER A 125 -2.16 -6.63 -15.54
CA SER A 125 -2.88 -5.46 -15.02
C SER A 125 -4.37 -5.76 -14.77
N GLU A 126 -5.03 -6.48 -15.68
CA GLU A 126 -6.41 -6.95 -15.50
C GLU A 126 -6.54 -7.85 -14.26
N LEU A 127 -5.62 -8.81 -14.09
CA LEU A 127 -5.64 -9.72 -12.93
C LEU A 127 -5.43 -8.98 -11.60
N ILE A 128 -4.54 -7.98 -11.60
CA ILE A 128 -4.33 -7.11 -10.43
C ILE A 128 -5.62 -6.35 -10.12
N GLN A 129 -6.32 -5.85 -11.14
CA GLN A 129 -7.59 -5.16 -10.99
C GLN A 129 -8.70 -6.08 -10.46
N ASP A 130 -8.80 -7.31 -10.97
CA ASP A 130 -9.73 -8.33 -10.49
C ASP A 130 -9.47 -8.68 -9.01
N TYR A 131 -8.21 -8.87 -8.63
CA TYR A 131 -7.83 -9.04 -7.23
C TYR A 131 -8.26 -7.83 -6.39
N ALA A 132 -8.03 -6.63 -6.89
CA ALA A 132 -8.46 -5.39 -6.27
C ALA A 132 -9.97 -5.37 -5.98
N HIS A 133 -10.80 -5.89 -6.89
CA HIS A 133 -12.25 -5.99 -6.71
C HIS A 133 -12.65 -6.91 -5.56
N THR A 134 -11.92 -8.01 -5.33
CA THR A 134 -12.19 -8.90 -4.19
C THR A 134 -11.94 -8.20 -2.85
N LEU A 135 -10.99 -7.26 -2.84
CA LEU A 135 -10.64 -6.44 -1.68
C LEU A 135 -11.54 -5.21 -1.53
N ASN A 136 -12.31 -4.87 -2.56
CA ASN A 136 -13.16 -3.69 -2.60
C ASN A 136 -14.51 -3.89 -1.87
N ARG A 137 -14.46 -4.46 -0.66
CA ARG A 137 -15.57 -4.51 0.29
C ARG A 137 -15.37 -3.47 1.38
N LEU A 138 -16.45 -3.02 2.01
CA LEU A 138 -16.36 -2.09 3.14
C LEU A 138 -15.47 -2.62 4.26
N SER A 139 -15.52 -3.93 4.53
CA SER A 139 -14.62 -4.59 5.48
C SER A 139 -13.14 -4.41 5.11
N GLY A 140 -12.81 -4.56 3.82
CA GLY A 140 -11.47 -4.36 3.29
C GLY A 140 -11.01 -2.90 3.38
N MET A 141 -11.82 -1.96 2.89
CA MET A 141 -11.51 -0.53 2.92
C MET A 141 -11.42 0.04 4.33
N ARG A 142 -12.27 -0.41 5.26
CA ARG A 142 -12.16 -0.06 6.67
C ARG A 142 -10.83 -0.52 7.26
N GLY A 143 -10.46 -1.77 7.00
CA GLY A 143 -9.17 -2.31 7.43
C GLY A 143 -7.99 -1.51 6.87
N LEU A 144 -8.06 -1.14 5.59
CA LEU A 144 -7.03 -0.36 4.92
C LEU A 144 -6.88 1.04 5.51
N ALA A 145 -7.99 1.76 5.68
CA ALA A 145 -7.95 3.11 6.24
C ALA A 145 -7.40 3.11 7.68
N MET A 146 -7.69 2.08 8.46
CA MET A 146 -7.14 1.92 9.81
C MET A 146 -5.64 1.62 9.80
N GLU A 147 -5.18 0.73 8.91
CA GLU A 147 -3.77 0.35 8.78
C GLU A 147 -2.88 1.54 8.41
N ILE A 148 -3.30 2.33 7.41
CA ILE A 148 -2.55 3.50 6.94
C ILE A 148 -2.46 4.58 8.01
N VAL A 149 -3.58 4.85 8.69
CA VAL A 149 -3.61 5.82 9.77
C VAL A 149 -2.64 5.43 10.89
N ALA A 150 -2.62 4.15 11.28
CA ALA A 150 -1.69 3.66 12.29
C ALA A 150 -0.22 3.79 11.85
N GLU A 151 0.11 3.45 10.60
CA GLU A 151 1.48 3.58 10.09
C GLU A 151 1.95 5.03 10.04
N VAL A 152 1.11 5.93 9.53
CA VAL A 152 1.42 7.36 9.46
C VAL A 152 1.59 7.98 10.85
N ASP A 153 0.79 7.56 11.83
CA ASP A 153 0.94 8.01 13.22
C ASP A 153 2.31 7.62 13.79
N ILE A 154 2.74 6.37 13.59
CA ILE A 154 4.06 5.89 14.03
C ILE A 154 5.18 6.73 13.38
N ILE A 155 5.09 6.98 12.07
CA ILE A 155 6.06 7.82 11.36
C ILE A 155 6.10 9.23 11.93
N CYS A 156 4.93 9.87 12.10
CA CYS A 156 4.82 11.21 12.67
C CYS A 156 5.45 11.29 14.06
N GLN A 157 5.14 10.34 14.94
CA GLN A 157 5.69 10.28 16.30
C GLN A 157 7.21 10.16 16.31
N SER A 158 7.76 9.32 15.43
CA SER A 158 9.19 9.14 15.27
C SER A 158 9.88 10.44 14.82
N VAL A 159 9.29 11.13 13.83
CA VAL A 159 9.78 12.40 13.31
C VAL A 159 9.71 13.50 14.36
N ILE A 160 8.57 13.63 15.06
CA ILE A 160 8.38 14.60 16.14
C ILE A 160 9.48 14.45 17.20
N SER A 161 9.70 13.22 17.65
CA SER A 161 10.66 12.93 18.73
C SER A 161 12.11 13.22 18.35
N LYS A 162 12.47 13.07 17.06
CA LYS A 162 13.84 13.34 16.57
C LYS A 162 14.09 14.81 16.24
N MET A 163 13.08 15.54 15.78
CA MET A 163 13.23 16.93 15.33
C MET A 163 12.98 17.97 16.42
N ALA A 164 12.15 17.65 17.42
CA ALA A 164 11.81 18.56 18.50
C ALA A 164 12.95 18.67 19.53
N VAL A 165 14.06 19.31 19.14
CA VAL A 165 15.24 19.51 20.00
C VAL A 165 15.52 20.99 20.27
N GLY A 166 15.97 21.31 21.49
CA GLY A 166 16.37 22.67 21.86
C GLY A 166 15.20 23.68 21.80
N LYS A 167 15.39 24.83 21.15
CA LYS A 167 14.33 25.87 21.07
C LYS A 167 13.06 25.41 20.33
N LEU A 168 13.16 24.39 19.47
CA LEU A 168 12.00 23.80 18.79
C LEU A 168 11.22 22.87 19.71
N GLU A 169 11.88 22.28 20.71
CA GLU A 169 11.25 21.45 21.73
C GLU A 169 10.23 22.27 22.51
N ASP A 170 10.63 23.42 23.08
CA ASP A 170 9.74 24.30 23.88
C ASP A 170 8.53 24.82 23.07
N LYS A 171 8.75 25.14 21.79
CA LYS A 171 7.70 25.61 20.88
C LYS A 171 6.74 24.50 20.50
N THR A 172 7.26 23.30 20.27
CA THR A 172 6.46 22.10 19.96
C THR A 172 5.66 21.68 21.18
N ILE A 173 6.30 21.68 22.34
CA ILE A 173 5.66 21.51 23.65
C ILE A 173 4.54 22.54 23.80
N SER A 174 4.76 23.83 23.51
CA SER A 174 3.74 24.87 23.67
C SER A 174 2.55 24.73 22.69
N SER A 175 2.81 24.39 21.42
CA SER A 175 1.76 24.20 20.40
C SER A 175 0.92 22.95 20.71
N LEU A 176 1.61 21.85 21.07
CA LEU A 176 0.98 20.62 21.53
C LEU A 176 0.19 20.90 22.83
N ASN A 177 0.75 21.66 23.77
CA ASN A 177 0.09 22.03 25.02
C ASN A 177 -1.20 22.80 24.78
N LYS A 178 -1.27 23.74 23.82
CA LYS A 178 -2.50 24.48 23.54
C LYS A 178 -3.60 23.57 22.97
N ALA A 179 -3.27 22.78 21.95
CA ALA A 179 -4.22 21.86 21.32
C ALA A 179 -4.70 20.77 22.31
N VAL A 180 -3.80 20.34 23.21
CA VAL A 180 -4.11 19.39 24.27
C VAL A 180 -4.91 20.04 25.38
N CYS A 181 -4.59 21.23 25.91
CA CYS A 181 -5.26 21.87 27.06
C CYS A 181 -6.79 22.04 26.89
N ASP A 182 -7.24 22.41 25.70
CA ASP A 182 -8.67 22.60 25.41
C ASP A 182 -9.44 21.28 25.43
N GLN A 183 -8.84 20.19 24.95
CA GLN A 183 -9.39 18.83 25.07
C GLN A 183 -9.12 18.22 26.45
N ALA A 184 -8.04 18.66 27.08
CA ALA A 184 -7.56 18.16 28.32
C ALA A 184 -8.43 18.60 29.46
N SER A 185 -9.26 19.65 29.46
CA SER A 185 -10.10 19.96 30.65
C SER A 185 -10.96 18.80 31.17
N SER A 186 -11.27 17.85 30.28
CA SER A 186 -11.90 16.56 30.58
C SER A 186 -10.89 15.44 30.96
N THR A 187 -9.84 15.28 30.15
CA THR A 187 -8.74 14.32 30.38
C THR A 187 -7.76 14.76 31.52
N LEU A 188 -7.93 15.98 32.03
CA LEU A 188 -7.05 16.80 32.90
C LEU A 188 -6.95 16.24 34.31
N LYS A 189 -7.80 15.28 34.65
CA LYS A 189 -7.65 14.51 35.88
C LYS A 189 -6.59 13.40 35.78
N ILE A 190 -6.32 12.86 34.58
CA ILE A 190 -5.66 11.54 34.43
C ILE A 190 -4.36 11.62 33.61
N PHE A 191 -4.34 12.37 32.51
CA PHE A 191 -3.17 12.45 31.62
C PHE A 191 -1.96 13.25 32.15
N PRO A 192 -2.10 14.32 32.96
CA PRO A 192 -0.97 15.13 33.41
C PRO A 192 0.05 14.40 34.31
N SER A 193 -0.34 13.32 34.98
CA SER A 193 0.59 12.49 35.76
C SER A 193 1.52 11.63 34.89
N LEU A 194 1.44 11.73 33.56
CA LEU A 194 2.31 11.01 32.63
C LEU A 194 3.60 11.79 32.35
N GLU A 195 4.74 11.17 32.66
CA GLU A 195 6.07 11.72 32.41
C GLU A 195 6.62 11.35 31.03
N GLY A 196 7.15 12.35 30.30
CA GLY A 196 7.87 12.17 29.03
C GLY A 196 7.03 12.32 27.76
N LEU A 197 7.68 12.73 26.65
CA LEU A 197 7.03 12.92 25.34
C LEU A 197 6.47 11.60 24.77
N GLN A 198 7.23 10.51 24.83
CA GLN A 198 6.80 9.21 24.28
C GLN A 198 5.52 8.69 24.95
N ARG A 199 5.43 8.73 26.29
CA ARG A 199 4.22 8.32 27.01
C ARG A 199 3.00 9.17 26.67
N ARG A 200 3.20 10.41 26.21
CA ARG A 200 2.12 11.30 25.75
C ARG A 200 1.71 10.97 24.32
N LEU A 201 2.64 10.58 23.46
CA LEU A 201 2.36 10.10 22.11
C LEU A 201 1.62 8.75 22.12
N ASP A 202 1.96 7.86 23.06
CA ASP A 202 1.36 6.53 23.19
C ASP A 202 -0.04 6.54 23.83
N HIS A 203 -0.45 7.64 24.47
CA HIS A 203 -1.70 7.68 25.21
C HIS A 203 -2.92 7.83 24.28
N PRO A 204 -4.05 7.14 24.52
CA PRO A 204 -5.26 7.19 23.67
C PRO A 204 -5.90 8.57 23.41
N ALA A 205 -5.45 9.60 24.13
CA ALA A 205 -5.90 10.97 23.94
C ALA A 205 -5.17 11.67 22.77
N THR A 206 -4.03 11.12 22.35
CA THR A 206 -3.22 11.55 21.22
C THR A 206 -3.62 10.75 19.99
N ASP A 207 -4.77 11.11 19.42
CA ASP A 207 -5.26 10.48 18.20
C ASP A 207 -4.45 10.89 16.97
N SER A 208 -4.77 10.26 15.84
CA SER A 208 -4.09 10.44 14.57
C SER A 208 -4.14 11.87 14.03
N MET A 209 -5.21 12.60 14.33
CA MET A 209 -5.35 13.99 13.88
C MET A 209 -4.37 14.89 14.62
N LYS A 210 -4.30 14.74 15.95
CA LYS A 210 -3.37 15.49 16.79
C LYS A 210 -1.92 15.18 16.47
N THR A 211 -1.62 13.90 16.24
CA THR A 211 -0.30 13.43 15.84
C THR A 211 0.14 14.08 14.52
N PHE A 212 -0.73 14.06 13.51
CA PHE A 212 -0.44 14.66 12.21
C PHE A 212 -0.30 16.19 12.24
N ASP A 213 -1.19 16.88 12.97
CA ASP A 213 -1.13 18.34 13.08
C ASP A 213 0.18 18.79 13.76
N THR A 214 0.61 18.09 14.81
CA THR A 214 1.88 18.35 15.50
C THR A 214 3.08 18.13 14.60
N PHE A 215 3.07 17.03 13.84
CA PHE A 215 4.06 16.73 12.81
C PHE A 215 4.18 17.86 11.77
N ARG A 216 3.04 18.38 11.28
CA ARG A 216 3.05 19.48 10.29
C ARG A 216 3.67 20.75 10.84
N GLU A 217 3.40 21.10 12.09
CA GLU A 217 3.98 22.30 12.70
C GLU A 217 5.50 22.15 12.85
N LEU A 218 5.98 21.00 13.33
CA LEU A 218 7.41 20.73 13.45
C LEU A 218 8.16 20.81 12.12
N ILE A 219 7.61 20.19 11.07
CA ILE A 219 8.27 20.24 9.77
C ILE A 219 8.30 21.66 9.22
N LYS A 220 7.24 22.45 9.42
CA LYS A 220 7.27 23.88 9.02
C LYS A 220 8.38 24.64 9.74
N GLU A 221 8.56 24.42 11.03
CA GLU A 221 9.64 25.06 11.78
C GLU A 221 11.03 24.61 11.29
N HIS A 222 11.20 23.31 11.06
CA HIS A 222 12.46 22.78 10.54
C HIS A 222 12.77 23.29 9.13
N LEU A 223 11.79 23.33 8.23
CA LEU A 223 11.92 23.91 6.89
C LEU A 223 12.39 25.37 6.94
N ARG A 224 11.94 26.15 7.93
CA ARG A 224 12.42 27.53 8.13
C ARG A 224 13.88 27.58 8.57
N SER A 225 14.34 26.58 9.33
CA SER A 225 15.72 26.49 9.82
C SER A 225 16.72 25.96 8.78
N LEU A 226 16.25 25.26 7.74
CA LEU A 226 17.11 24.70 6.69
C LEU A 226 17.63 25.79 5.74
N SER A 227 18.89 25.69 5.35
CA SER A 227 19.49 26.46 4.25
C SER A 227 18.85 26.07 2.91
N PRO A 228 18.80 26.98 1.91
CA PRO A 228 18.38 26.65 0.55
C PRO A 228 19.21 25.48 -0.03
N GLY A 229 18.54 24.56 -0.73
CA GLY A 229 19.16 23.39 -1.36
C GLY A 229 18.17 22.25 -1.58
N ASP A 230 18.60 21.22 -2.30
CA ASP A 230 17.73 20.14 -2.80
C ASP A 230 16.87 19.46 -1.73
N ASN A 231 17.42 19.24 -0.52
CA ASN A 231 16.68 18.64 0.58
C ASN A 231 15.54 19.52 1.10
N LYS A 232 15.73 20.86 1.12
CA LYS A 232 14.69 21.80 1.54
C LYS A 232 13.55 21.84 0.52
N ASP A 233 13.89 21.86 -0.76
CA ASP A 233 12.91 21.91 -1.85
C ASP A 233 12.10 20.61 -1.92
N ARG A 234 12.79 19.46 -1.82
CA ARG A 234 12.17 18.14 -1.78
C ARG A 234 11.24 17.98 -0.57
N LEU A 235 11.70 18.34 0.63
CA LEU A 235 10.87 18.28 1.84
C LEU A 235 9.67 19.23 1.75
N SER A 236 9.84 20.42 1.20
CA SER A 236 8.75 21.38 0.96
C SER A 236 7.68 20.81 0.03
N ALA A 237 8.09 20.17 -1.08
CA ALA A 237 7.17 19.50 -2.00
C ALA A 237 6.37 18.38 -1.33
N LEU A 238 7.01 17.58 -0.47
CA LEU A 238 6.33 16.50 0.27
C LEU A 238 5.33 17.03 1.31
N VAL A 239 5.64 18.14 1.98
CA VAL A 239 4.71 18.81 2.91
C VAL A 239 3.46 19.35 2.22
N ILE A 240 3.61 19.79 0.97
CA ILE A 240 2.50 20.21 0.12
C ILE A 240 1.63 18.99 -0.24
N LYS A 241 2.26 17.88 -0.68
CA LYS A 241 1.54 16.63 -1.01
C LYS A 241 0.71 16.09 0.16
N THR A 242 1.23 16.16 1.38
CA THR A 242 0.53 15.67 2.57
C THR A 242 -0.52 16.64 3.13
N ARG A 243 -0.71 17.85 2.55
CA ARG A 243 -1.60 18.88 3.12
C ARG A 243 -3.05 18.42 3.28
N SER A 244 -3.53 17.57 2.38
CA SER A 244 -4.89 17.05 2.39
C SER A 244 -5.06 15.75 3.16
N TYR A 245 -4.01 15.19 3.78
CA TYR A 245 -4.06 13.91 4.51
C TYR A 245 -5.23 13.80 5.50
N ARG A 246 -5.52 14.88 6.24
CA ARG A 246 -6.66 14.91 7.17
C ARG A 246 -7.99 14.62 6.46
N LYS A 247 -8.23 15.29 5.35
CA LYS A 247 -9.45 15.13 4.55
C LYS A 247 -9.45 13.79 3.81
N ASP A 248 -8.34 13.47 3.18
CA ASP A 248 -8.26 12.37 2.23
C ASP A 248 -8.10 11.02 2.92
N VAL A 249 -7.57 10.96 4.13
CA VAL A 249 -7.32 9.70 4.87
C VAL A 249 -8.07 9.65 6.19
N ILE A 250 -7.89 10.63 7.09
CA ILE A 250 -8.47 10.57 8.45
C ILE A 250 -10.00 10.66 8.40
N GLU A 251 -10.56 11.62 7.66
CA GLU A 251 -12.01 11.78 7.55
C GLU A 251 -12.64 10.59 6.82
N VAL A 252 -12.02 10.11 5.73
CA VAL A 252 -12.45 8.89 5.04
C VAL A 252 -12.45 7.68 5.99
N ARG A 253 -11.39 7.51 6.80
CA ARG A 253 -11.33 6.47 7.85
C ARG A 253 -12.50 6.58 8.83
N ASN A 254 -12.81 7.78 9.29
CA ASN A 254 -13.90 8.00 10.24
C ASN A 254 -15.26 7.66 9.64
N VAL A 255 -15.48 8.01 8.37
CA VAL A 255 -16.71 7.63 7.66
C VAL A 255 -16.78 6.11 7.49
N LEU A 256 -15.72 5.47 6.98
CA LEU A 256 -15.67 4.02 6.77
C LEU A 256 -15.81 3.23 8.08
N GLY A 257 -15.36 3.78 9.20
CA GLY A 257 -15.53 3.19 10.54
C GLY A 257 -16.98 3.05 10.98
N HIS A 258 -17.87 3.93 10.49
CA HIS A 258 -19.30 3.93 10.82
C HIS A 258 -20.21 3.62 9.64
N ALA A 259 -19.64 3.42 8.46
CA ALA A 259 -20.40 3.18 7.25
C ALA A 259 -21.14 1.83 7.25
N LEU A 260 -22.22 1.79 6.48
CA LEU A 260 -23.01 0.59 6.21
C LEU A 260 -22.99 0.28 4.70
N GLU A 261 -23.17 -0.99 4.35
CA GLU A 261 -23.32 -1.42 2.96
C GLU A 261 -24.80 -1.64 2.66
N GLU A 262 -25.28 -1.05 1.56
CA GLU A 262 -26.60 -1.35 1.00
C GLU A 262 -26.44 -1.79 -0.45
N ARG A 263 -27.29 -2.71 -0.91
CA ARG A 263 -27.29 -3.19 -2.29
C ARG A 263 -28.54 -2.71 -3.00
N ASN A 264 -28.38 -2.16 -4.20
CA ASN A 264 -29.49 -1.81 -5.10
C ASN A 264 -29.19 -2.21 -6.56
N ASP A 265 -30.06 -1.80 -7.49
CA ASP A 265 -29.95 -2.11 -8.92
C ASP A 265 -28.71 -1.49 -9.59
N SER A 266 -28.11 -0.45 -8.99
CA SER A 266 -26.88 0.19 -9.46
C SER A 266 -25.61 -0.39 -8.83
N GLY A 267 -25.74 -1.38 -7.93
CA GLY A 267 -24.62 -2.05 -7.28
C GLY A 267 -24.58 -1.84 -5.77
N TRP A 268 -23.37 -1.86 -5.20
CA TRP A 268 -23.15 -1.66 -3.76
C TRP A 268 -22.93 -0.19 -3.45
N LEU A 269 -23.76 0.33 -2.54
CA LEU A 269 -23.65 1.66 -1.96
C LEU A 269 -22.99 1.58 -0.59
N ILE A 270 -22.15 2.57 -0.31
CA ILE A 270 -21.59 2.81 1.02
C ILE A 270 -22.30 4.02 1.61
N LEU A 271 -23.09 3.76 2.64
CA LEU A 271 -23.83 4.79 3.36
C LEU A 271 -22.97 5.29 4.53
N ASP A 272 -23.00 6.59 4.79
CA ASP A 272 -22.43 7.15 6.00
C ASP A 272 -23.28 6.78 7.24
N ARG A 273 -22.86 7.25 8.41
CA ARG A 273 -23.56 7.01 9.68
C ARG A 273 -24.99 7.56 9.73
N HIS A 274 -25.37 8.42 8.76
CA HIS A 274 -26.69 9.03 8.64
C HIS A 274 -27.55 8.33 7.58
N GLY A 275 -27.07 7.24 6.96
CA GLY A 275 -27.76 6.53 5.90
C GLY A 275 -27.70 7.25 4.55
N THR A 276 -26.85 8.27 4.41
CA THR A 276 -26.68 9.00 3.15
C THR A 276 -25.59 8.33 2.31
N THR A 277 -25.82 8.16 1.02
CA THR A 277 -24.80 7.63 0.10
C THR A 277 -23.56 8.51 0.13
N TYR A 278 -22.47 7.95 0.63
CA TYR A 278 -21.17 8.61 0.69
C TYR A 278 -20.30 8.27 -0.51
N MET A 279 -20.28 7.00 -0.91
CA MET A 279 -19.52 6.51 -2.05
C MET A 279 -20.09 5.19 -2.59
N THR A 280 -19.54 4.75 -3.71
CA THR A 280 -19.76 3.42 -4.28
C THR A 280 -18.49 2.58 -4.23
N VAL A 281 -18.62 1.27 -4.46
CA VAL A 281 -17.45 0.38 -4.59
C VAL A 281 -16.51 0.79 -5.73
N ALA A 282 -17.02 1.46 -6.77
CA ALA A 282 -16.22 1.98 -7.89
C ALA A 282 -15.27 3.11 -7.47
N ASP A 283 -15.53 3.78 -6.34
CA ASP A 283 -14.67 4.85 -5.82
C ASP A 283 -13.44 4.32 -5.07
N PHE A 284 -13.42 3.04 -4.69
CA PHE A 284 -12.36 2.48 -3.84
C PHE A 284 -10.96 2.54 -4.43
N PRO A 285 -10.73 2.27 -5.74
CA PRO A 285 -9.41 2.47 -6.36
C PRO A 285 -8.88 3.88 -6.14
N ARG A 286 -9.71 4.92 -6.31
CA ARG A 286 -9.32 6.31 -6.08
C ARG A 286 -8.89 6.57 -4.64
N PHE A 287 -9.64 6.04 -3.67
CA PHE A 287 -9.26 6.16 -2.26
C PHE A 287 -7.96 5.42 -1.96
N ARG A 288 -7.76 4.20 -2.48
CA ARG A 288 -6.50 3.45 -2.32
C ARG A 288 -5.29 4.19 -2.91
N SER A 289 -5.43 4.76 -4.11
CA SER A 289 -4.35 5.55 -4.72
C SER A 289 -4.02 6.80 -3.89
N SER A 290 -5.04 7.52 -3.41
CA SER A 290 -4.85 8.70 -2.54
C SER A 290 -4.16 8.35 -1.22
N PHE A 291 -4.64 7.29 -0.58
CA PHE A 291 -4.07 6.69 0.61
C PHE A 291 -2.58 6.34 0.44
N LEU A 292 -2.24 5.67 -0.67
CA LEU A 292 -0.87 5.29 -1.00
C LEU A 292 0.02 6.50 -1.28
N GLU A 293 -0.49 7.53 -1.94
CA GLU A 293 0.24 8.77 -2.19
C GLU A 293 0.65 9.46 -0.88
N HIS A 294 -0.28 9.59 0.06
CA HIS A 294 0.02 10.14 1.39
C HIS A 294 1.04 9.30 2.14
N LEU A 295 0.89 7.97 2.13
CA LEU A 295 1.82 7.07 2.81
C LEU A 295 3.24 7.19 2.25
N ARG A 296 3.39 7.19 0.92
CA ARG A 296 4.68 7.37 0.25
C ARG A 296 5.34 8.68 0.64
N ALA A 297 4.59 9.78 0.61
CA ALA A 297 5.11 11.08 0.99
C ALA A 297 5.58 11.09 2.46
N MET A 298 4.84 10.45 3.37
CA MET A 298 5.21 10.35 4.78
C MET A 298 6.47 9.49 4.99
N ARG A 299 6.59 8.34 4.31
CA ARG A 299 7.78 7.49 4.34
C ARG A 299 9.01 8.21 3.80
N GLU A 300 8.85 8.98 2.73
CA GLU A 300 9.93 9.76 2.14
C GLU A 300 10.38 10.91 3.05
N ILE A 301 9.43 11.62 3.67
CA ILE A 301 9.72 12.62 4.70
C ILE A 301 10.52 11.98 5.84
N SER A 302 10.09 10.80 6.31
CA SER A 302 10.80 10.05 7.34
C SER A 302 12.25 9.80 6.93
N GLY A 303 12.50 9.22 5.75
CA GLY A 303 13.86 8.91 5.29
C GLY A 303 14.77 10.12 5.04
N ILE A 304 14.21 11.34 4.91
CA ILE A 304 15.01 12.58 4.83
C ILE A 304 15.43 13.04 6.24
N LEU A 305 14.57 12.82 7.24
CA LEU A 305 14.69 13.42 8.57
C LEU A 305 15.25 12.46 9.63
N ILE A 306 15.20 11.15 9.36
CA ILE A 306 15.49 10.04 10.28
C ILE A 306 16.45 9.07 9.61
#